data_AF-A0A7S0VM60-F1
#
_entry.id   AF-A0A7S0VM60-F1
#
_cell.length_a   1.000
_cell.length_b   1.000
_cell.length_c   1.000
_cell.angle_alpha   90.00
_cell.angle_beta   90.00
_cell.angle_gamma   90.00
#
_symmetry.space_group_name_H-M   'P 1'
#
loop_
_entity.id
_entity.type
_entity.pdbx_description
1 polymer ?
#
loop_
_entity_poly.entity_id
_entity_poly.type
_entity_poly.pdbx_seq_one_letter_code
_entity_poly.pdbx_strand_id
1 'polypeptide(L)'
;ELEALTLVVAAMVHDMGHDGVNNAFHKNTLSNKAIYHNDQSILENYHLSHLFASMAQDDAINILSRVPTETFAQVRSMLISVILSTDMTRHFDLIKGFKS
;
A
#
# COMPACT_ATOMS: atom_id res chain seq x y z
N GLU A 1 12.92 3.72 15.21
CA GLU A 1 13.57 2.96 14.12
C GLU A 1 12.57 2.22 13.23
N LEU A 2 11.63 1.46 13.80
CA LEU A 2 10.62 0.70 13.05
C LEU A 2 9.73 1.57 12.12
N GLU A 3 9.32 2.75 12.59
CA GLU A 3 8.54 3.71 11.80
C GLU A 3 9.32 4.25 10.61
N ALA A 4 10.60 4.62 10.82
CA ALA A 4 11.47 5.10 9.75
C ALA A 4 11.72 4.01 8.69
N LEU A 5 11.98 2.77 9.12
CA LEU A 5 12.07 1.61 8.23
C LEU A 5 10.77 1.45 7.43
N THR A 6 9.62 1.49 8.11
CA THR A 6 8.31 1.32 7.48
C THR A 6 8.05 2.42 6.44
N LEU A 7 8.37 3.68 6.75
CA LEU A 7 8.24 4.80 5.82
C LEU A 7 9.14 4.63 4.59
N VAL A 8 10.39 4.20 4.77
CA VAL A 8 11.31 3.95 3.66
C VAL A 8 10.80 2.81 2.78
N VAL A 9 10.34 1.71 3.38
CA VAL A 9 9.74 0.58 2.64
C VAL A 9 8.48 1.02 1.90
N ALA A 10 7.58 1.76 2.57
CA ALA A 10 6.37 2.29 1.95
C ALA A 10 6.72 3.16 0.73
N ALA A 11 7.66 4.10 0.88
CA ALA A 11 8.07 4.98 -0.22
C ALA A 11 8.56 4.19 -1.44
N MET A 12 9.32 3.10 -1.23
CA MET A 12 9.81 2.26 -2.33
C MET A 12 8.71 1.49 -3.07
N VAL A 13 7.61 1.15 -2.39
CA VAL A 13 6.62 0.18 -2.91
C VAL A 13 5.22 0.76 -3.11
N HIS A 14 4.98 2.02 -2.73
CA HIS A 14 3.63 2.60 -2.75
C HIS A 14 2.98 2.60 -4.14
N ASP A 15 3.77 2.61 -5.22
CA ASP A 15 3.32 2.52 -6.62
C ASP A 15 3.76 1.19 -7.31
N MET A 16 4.08 0.15 -6.54
CA MET A 16 4.60 -1.12 -7.08
C MET A 16 3.59 -1.79 -8.03
N GLY A 17 3.97 -1.98 -9.30
CA GLY A 17 3.10 -2.60 -10.31
C GLY A 17 2.01 -1.67 -10.87
N HIS A 18 2.18 -0.36 -10.71
CA HIS A 18 1.34 0.65 -11.36
C HIS A 18 1.43 0.53 -12.89
N ASP A 19 0.28 0.56 -13.58
CA ASP A 19 0.15 0.33 -15.03
C ASP A 19 -0.04 1.61 -15.85
N GLY A 20 0.06 2.77 -15.21
CA GLY A 20 0.10 4.09 -15.86
C GLY A 20 -1.27 4.75 -16.03
N VAL A 21 -2.32 4.15 -15.47
CA VAL A 21 -3.67 4.71 -15.43
C VAL A 21 -4.10 4.91 -13.97
N ASN A 22 -5.19 5.67 -13.75
CA ASN A 22 -5.61 6.05 -12.40
C ASN A 22 -6.81 5.23 -11.89
N ASN A 23 -7.17 5.42 -10.61
CA ASN A 23 -8.32 4.76 -9.98
C ASN A 23 -9.64 4.98 -10.75
N ALA A 24 -9.84 6.16 -11.36
CA ALA A 24 -11.05 6.45 -12.14
C ALA A 24 -11.12 5.63 -13.44
N PHE A 25 -10.00 5.45 -14.13
CA PHE A 25 -9.93 4.55 -15.28
C PHE A 25 -10.30 3.13 -14.88
N HIS A 26 -9.64 2.58 -13.84
CA HIS A 26 -9.90 1.22 -13.37
C HIS A 26 -11.36 0.97 -13.01
N LYS A 27 -11.99 1.94 -12.34
CA LYS A 27 -13.40 1.93 -11.98
C LYS A 27 -14.30 1.94 -13.21
N ASN A 28 -14.07 2.89 -14.12
CA ASN A 28 -14.90 3.07 -15.32
C ASN A 28 -14.82 1.89 -16.30
N THR A 29 -13.67 1.22 -16.36
CA THR A 29 -13.48 0.05 -17.23
C THR A 29 -13.81 -1.27 -16.55
N LEU A 30 -14.25 -1.26 -15.29
CA LEU A 30 -14.47 -2.47 -14.47
C LEU A 30 -13.27 -3.44 -14.53
N SER A 31 -12.07 -2.89 -14.42
CA SER A 31 -10.85 -3.70 -14.45
C SER A 31 -10.81 -4.69 -13.29
N ASN A 32 -10.03 -5.77 -13.40
CA ASN A 32 -9.89 -6.75 -12.31
C ASN A 32 -9.43 -6.10 -11.00
N LYS A 33 -8.53 -5.11 -11.05
CA LYS A 33 -8.10 -4.36 -9.86
C LYS A 33 -9.30 -3.67 -9.18
N ALA A 34 -10.17 -3.01 -9.96
CA ALA A 34 -11.36 -2.36 -9.44
C ALA A 34 -12.35 -3.35 -8.82
N ILE A 35 -12.57 -4.48 -9.48
CA ILE A 35 -13.47 -5.54 -8.99
C ILE A 35 -12.94 -6.14 -7.68
N TYR A 36 -11.66 -6.47 -7.59
CA TYR A 36 -11.07 -7.07 -6.39
C TYR A 36 -11.02 -6.12 -5.19
N HIS A 37 -10.91 -4.82 -5.44
CA HIS A 37 -10.84 -3.80 -4.40
C HIS A 37 -12.14 -3.00 -4.23
N ASN A 38 -13.24 -3.43 -4.86
CA ASN A 38 -14.58 -2.84 -4.73
C ASN A 38 -14.58 -1.31 -4.91
N ASP A 39 -13.83 -0.82 -5.90
CA ASP A 39 -13.65 0.61 -6.18
C ASP A 39 -13.06 1.47 -5.04
N GLN A 40 -12.52 0.85 -3.98
CA GLN A 40 -11.91 1.55 -2.84
C GLN A 40 -10.39 1.57 -2.98
N SER A 41 -9.79 2.77 -3.05
CA SER A 41 -8.32 2.97 -3.15
C SER A 41 -7.66 1.90 -4.01
N ILE A 42 -8.13 1.79 -5.27
CA ILE A 42 -7.96 0.59 -6.11
C ILE A 42 -6.48 0.26 -6.29
N LEU A 43 -5.69 1.26 -6.69
CA LEU A 43 -4.26 1.13 -6.91
C LEU A 43 -3.52 0.90 -5.59
N GLU A 44 -3.82 1.69 -4.56
CA GLU A 44 -3.13 1.59 -3.27
C GLU A 44 -3.32 0.21 -2.62
N ASN A 45 -4.53 -0.35 -2.69
CA ASN A 45 -4.79 -1.72 -2.26
C ASN A 45 -4.08 -2.74 -3.15
N TYR A 46 -4.03 -2.52 -4.46
CA TYR A 46 -3.31 -3.38 -5.38
C TYR A 46 -1.81 -3.42 -5.06
N HIS A 47 -1.16 -2.28 -4.82
CA HIS A 47 0.25 -2.18 -4.45
C HIS A 47 0.56 -2.97 -3.18
N LEU A 48 -0.29 -2.83 -2.15
CA LEU A 48 -0.20 -3.60 -0.90
C LEU A 48 -0.36 -5.10 -1.14
N SER A 49 -1.44 -5.51 -1.82
CA SER A 49 -1.71 -6.92 -2.12
C SER A 49 -0.57 -7.55 -2.92
N HIS A 50 -0.05 -6.83 -3.91
CA HIS A 50 1.03 -7.30 -4.77
C HIS A 50 2.35 -7.45 -4.01
N LEU A 51 2.71 -6.48 -3.15
CA LEU A 51 3.88 -6.57 -2.27
C LEU A 51 3.80 -7.80 -1.37
N PHE A 52 2.72 -7.96 -0.61
CA PHE A 52 2.59 -9.05 0.36
C PHE A 52 2.48 -10.42 -0.30
N ALA A 53 1.80 -10.52 -1.44
CA ALA A 53 1.76 -11.76 -2.20
C ALA A 53 3.16 -12.15 -2.71
N SER A 54 3.93 -11.17 -3.22
CA SER A 54 5.28 -11.42 -3.71
C SER A 54 6.22 -11.91 -2.60
N MET A 55 6.20 -11.26 -1.44
CA MET A 55 7.00 -11.69 -0.27
C MET A 55 6.58 -13.06 0.27
N ALA A 56 5.31 -13.45 0.13
CA ALA A 56 4.83 -14.76 0.56
C ALA A 56 5.19 -15.89 -0.43
N GLN A 57 5.38 -15.56 -1.71
CA GLN A 57 5.75 -16.53 -2.75
C GLN A 57 7.26 -16.77 -2.81
N ASP A 58 8.07 -15.76 -2.57
CA ASP A 58 9.54 -15.85 -2.63
C ASP A 58 10.19 -15.11 -1.45
N ASP A 59 10.85 -15.87 -0.58
CA ASP A 59 11.55 -15.32 0.58
C ASP A 59 12.75 -14.45 0.19
N ALA A 60 13.32 -14.62 -1.02
CA ALA A 60 14.38 -13.75 -1.52
C ALA A 60 13.91 -12.30 -1.77
N ILE A 61 12.60 -12.10 -1.99
CA ILE A 61 11.96 -10.79 -2.18
C ILE A 61 11.49 -10.21 -0.84
N ASN A 62 11.42 -11.02 0.21
CA ASN A 62 10.93 -10.62 1.52
C ASN A 62 11.91 -9.68 2.25
N ILE A 63 11.78 -8.38 1.98
CA ILE A 63 12.55 -7.31 2.63
C ILE A 63 12.36 -7.27 4.15
N LEU A 64 11.28 -7.87 4.66
CA LEU A 64 10.95 -7.95 6.08
C LEU A 64 11.33 -9.30 6.72
N SER A 65 12.04 -10.17 6.01
CA SER A 65 12.42 -11.52 6.47
C SER A 65 13.17 -11.55 7.81
N ARG A 66 13.92 -10.48 8.13
CA ARG A 66 14.67 -10.33 9.38
C ARG A 66 13.91 -9.62 10.49
N VAL A 67 12.70 -9.16 10.23
CA VAL A 67 11.85 -8.51 11.23
C VAL A 67 11.23 -9.60 12.13
N PRO A 68 11.39 -9.52 13.46
CA PRO A 68 10.80 -10.48 14.38
C PRO A 68 9.28 -10.58 14.21
N THR A 69 8.73 -11.79 14.35
CA THR A 69 7.30 -12.07 14.17
C THR A 69 6.41 -11.18 15.05
N GLU A 70 6.82 -10.88 16.28
CA GLU A 70 6.04 -10.01 17.19
C GLU A 70 5.91 -8.57 16.65
N THR A 71 6.91 -8.12 15.89
CA THR A 71 6.95 -6.77 15.30
C THR A 71 6.44 -6.71 13.87
N PHE A 72 6.42 -7.83 13.13
CA PHE A 72 5.95 -7.87 11.75
C PHE A 72 4.49 -7.41 11.62
N ALA A 73 3.63 -7.81 12.56
CA ALA A 73 2.23 -7.38 12.56
C ALA A 73 2.10 -5.85 12.67
N GLN A 74 2.97 -5.20 13.46
CA GLN A 74 3.01 -3.75 13.60
C GLN A 74 3.51 -3.09 12.31
N VAL A 75 4.61 -3.57 11.72
CA VAL A 75 5.13 -3.07 10.44
C VAL A 75 4.10 -3.20 9.34
N ARG A 76 3.43 -4.35 9.24
CA ARG A 76 2.37 -4.59 8.25
C ARG A 76 1.23 -3.59 8.42
N SER A 77 0.77 -3.37 9.65
CA SER A 77 -0.30 -2.39 9.94
C SER A 77 0.11 -0.97 9.53
N MET A 78 1.33 -0.56 9.87
CA MET A 78 1.87 0.74 9.49
C MET A 78 2.02 0.89 7.96
N LEU A 79 2.55 -0.13 7.26
CA LEU A 79 2.68 -0.13 5.80
C LEU A 79 1.31 0.04 5.12
N ILE A 80 0.30 -0.71 5.57
CA ILE A 80 -1.07 -0.60 5.06
C ILE A 80 -1.60 0.82 5.24
N SER A 81 -1.45 1.37 6.46
CA SER A 81 -1.91 2.73 6.76
C SER A 81 -1.23 3.80 5.90
N VAL A 82 0.11 3.73 5.76
CA VAL A 82 0.89 4.72 5.01
C VAL A 82 0.57 4.66 3.52
N ILE A 83 0.54 3.47 2.92
CA ILE A 83 0.26 3.32 1.48
C ILE A 83 -1.20 3.67 1.17
N LEU A 84 -2.18 3.28 2.00
CA LEU A 84 -3.57 3.73 1.80
C LEU A 84 -3.75 5.24 1.97
N SER A 85 -2.80 5.93 2.61
CA SER A 85 -2.82 7.38 2.76
C SER A 85 -2.22 8.12 1.55
N THR A 86 -1.62 7.41 0.58
CA THR A 86 -1.18 8.02 -0.68
C THR A 86 -2.30 8.18 -1.70
N ASP A 87 -3.49 7.62 -1.43
CA ASP A 87 -4.69 7.85 -2.22
C ASP A 87 -5.06 9.35 -2.17
N MET A 88 -4.94 10.02 -3.31
CA MET A 88 -5.19 11.45 -3.44
C MET A 88 -6.65 11.87 -3.16
N THR A 89 -7.60 10.93 -3.15
CA THR A 89 -8.98 11.22 -2.71
C THR A 89 -9.06 11.56 -1.22
N ARG A 90 -8.09 11.11 -0.43
CA ARG A 90 -8.00 11.33 1.03
C ARG A 90 -7.15 12.55 1.41
N HIS A 91 -6.51 13.19 0.43
CA HIS A 91 -5.53 14.26 0.64
C HIS A 91 -6.04 15.40 1.53
N PHE A 92 -7.24 15.91 1.26
CA PHE A 92 -7.80 17.04 2.01
C PHE A 92 -8.16 16.67 3.46
N ASP A 93 -8.64 15.45 3.69
CA ASP A 93 -8.93 14.95 5.03
C ASP A 93 -7.66 14.80 5.87
N LEU A 94 -6.59 14.29 5.25
CA LEU A 94 -5.27 14.17 5.89
C LEU A 94 -4.70 15.54 6.27
N ILE A 95 -4.77 16.53 5.38
CA ILE A 95 -4.32 17.90 5.68
C ILE A 95 -5.13 18.50 6.83
N LYS A 96 -6.45 18.29 6.85
CA LYS A 96 -7.31 18.80 7.91
C LYS A 96 -6.93 18.20 9.26
N GLY A 97 -6.70 16.88 9.32
CA GLY A 97 -6.28 16.18 10.53
C GLY A 97 -4.88 16.59 11.01
N PHE A 98 -3.97 16.98 10.11
CA PHE A 98 -2.64 17.48 10.50
C PHE A 98 -2.67 18.89 11.10
N LYS A 99 -3.63 19.72 10.68
CA LYS A 99 -3.76 21.13 11.12
C LYS A 99 -4.53 21.30 12.43
N SER A 100 -5.23 20.27 12.90
CA SER A 100 -5.97 20.26 14.17
C SER A 100 -5.10 19.79 15.32
#